data_AF-A0A537WBH9-F1
#
_entry.id   AF-A0A537WBH9-F1
#
_cell.length_a   1.000
_cell.length_b   1.000
_cell.length_c   1.000
_cell.angle_alpha   90.00
_cell.angle_beta   90.00
_cell.angle_gamma   90.00
#
_symmetry.space_group_name_H-M   'P 1'
#
loop_
_entity.id
_entity.type
_entity.pdbx_description
1 polymer ?
#
loop_
_entity_poly.entity_id
_entity_poly.type
_entity_poly.pdbx_seq_one_letter_code
_entity_poly.pdbx_strand_id
1 'polypeptide(L)'
;MFVRIALAVASLTLALSALGGDVALAAKTDRSSSSSIVLVLLNAPATPTTAVSGPRYGDLVTFNVSTDETAYPFVNLKCYQNGDLVAEGWAGFFDGALGDRTFGLYSPQWTGGAADCTAWLNMYSHGKWRQLVSTSFHVDP
;
A
#
# COMPACT_ATOMS: atom_id res chain seq x y z
N MET A 1 -45.54 -17.93 8.55
CA MET A 1 -46.87 -17.33 8.34
C MET A 1 -46.60 -15.88 7.94
N PHE A 2 -46.58 -15.42 6.68
CA PHE A 2 -47.15 -15.86 5.41
C PHE A 2 -46.27 -15.36 4.22
N VAL A 3 -46.22 -16.17 3.15
CA VAL A 3 -46.33 -15.83 1.69
C VAL A 3 -45.23 -14.91 1.08
N ARG A 4 -44.27 -15.44 0.30
CA ARG A 4 -44.28 -15.75 -1.16
C ARG A 4 -44.79 -14.63 -2.08
N ILE A 5 -43.87 -13.89 -2.70
CA ILE A 5 -44.11 -13.28 -4.02
C ILE A 5 -42.89 -13.55 -4.90
N ALA A 6 -42.99 -14.60 -5.69
CA ALA A 6 -42.17 -14.82 -6.87
C ALA A 6 -42.75 -13.95 -7.99
N LEU A 7 -41.93 -13.12 -8.61
CA LEU A 7 -42.24 -12.47 -9.88
C LEU A 7 -41.26 -13.02 -10.92
N ALA A 8 -41.72 -14.07 -11.59
CA ALA A 8 -41.16 -14.53 -12.85
C ALA A 8 -41.57 -13.51 -13.94
N VAL A 9 -40.61 -12.86 -14.57
CA VAL A 9 -40.84 -12.10 -15.80
C VAL A 9 -40.15 -12.84 -16.92
N ALA A 10 -40.99 -13.44 -17.76
CA ALA A 10 -40.62 -14.16 -18.96
C ALA A 10 -40.18 -13.18 -20.07
N SER A 11 -39.03 -13.49 -20.65
CA SER A 11 -38.67 -13.42 -22.08
C SER A 11 -39.17 -12.25 -22.94
N LEU A 12 -38.24 -11.43 -23.42
CA LEU A 12 -38.33 -10.88 -24.77
C LEU A 12 -36.93 -10.77 -25.40
N THR A 13 -36.56 -11.79 -26.18
CA THR A 13 -35.39 -11.76 -27.07
C THR A 13 -35.70 -10.89 -28.28
N LEU A 14 -35.22 -9.65 -28.28
CA LEU A 14 -35.08 -8.86 -29.50
C LEU A 14 -33.71 -9.14 -30.11
N ALA A 15 -33.66 -10.08 -31.06
CA ALA A 15 -32.60 -10.15 -32.04
C ALA A 15 -32.80 -8.99 -33.04
N LEU A 16 -31.92 -7.99 -33.02
CA LEU A 16 -31.84 -6.98 -34.07
C LEU A 16 -30.49 -7.12 -34.79
N SER A 17 -30.58 -7.70 -35.97
CA SER A 17 -29.49 -7.92 -36.92
C SER A 17 -28.93 -6.61 -37.48
N ALA A 18 -27.60 -6.49 -37.36
CA ALA A 18 -26.64 -5.73 -38.15
C ALA A 18 -27.16 -4.67 -39.15
N LEU A 19 -26.88 -3.39 -38.86
CA LEU A 19 -26.42 -2.42 -39.85
C LEU A 19 -25.17 -1.73 -39.32
N GLY A 20 -24.15 -1.67 -40.17
CA GLY A 20 -22.82 -1.17 -39.87
C GLY A 20 -22.81 0.29 -39.44
N GLY A 21 -22.09 0.54 -38.37
CA GLY A 21 -21.55 1.84 -37.99
C GLY A 21 -20.32 1.52 -37.14
N ASP A 22 -19.15 2.01 -37.55
CA ASP A 22 -17.90 1.88 -36.82
C ASP A 22 -17.99 2.63 -35.49
N VAL A 23 -18.67 2.05 -34.51
CA VAL A 23 -18.46 2.39 -33.11
C VAL A 23 -17.13 1.78 -32.72
N ALA A 24 -16.06 2.55 -32.95
CA ALA A 24 -14.80 2.34 -32.27
C ALA A 24 -15.09 2.43 -30.76
N LEU A 25 -15.35 1.28 -30.13
CA LEU A 25 -15.15 1.13 -28.70
C LEU A 25 -13.65 1.37 -28.49
N ALA A 26 -13.29 2.61 -28.19
CA ALA A 26 -12.07 2.91 -27.48
C ALA A 26 -12.23 2.28 -26.09
N ALA A 27 -12.06 0.96 -26.01
CA ALA A 27 -11.67 0.30 -24.79
C ALA A 27 -10.34 0.96 -24.42
N LYS A 28 -10.42 1.97 -23.55
CA LYS A 28 -9.29 2.38 -22.75
C LYS A 28 -8.82 1.10 -22.08
N THR A 29 -7.76 0.50 -22.61
CA THR A 29 -7.02 -0.52 -21.89
C THR A 29 -6.52 0.22 -20.66
N ASP A 30 -7.26 0.13 -19.56
CA ASP A 30 -6.79 0.52 -18.24
C ASP A 30 -5.55 -0.36 -18.03
N ARG A 31 -4.39 0.17 -18.42
CA ARG A 31 -3.10 -0.45 -18.13
C ARG A 31 -3.08 -0.51 -16.62
N SER A 32 -3.32 -1.71 -16.08
CA SER A 32 -3.22 -1.97 -14.66
C SER A 32 -1.77 -1.76 -14.29
N SER A 33 -1.45 -0.58 -13.78
CA SER A 33 -0.15 -0.30 -13.23
C SER A 33 0.13 -1.25 -12.07
N SER A 34 1.37 -1.73 -11.97
CA SER A 34 1.79 -2.70 -10.98
C SER A 34 2.71 -2.02 -9.99
N SER A 35 2.29 -1.96 -8.73
CA SER A 35 3.05 -1.35 -7.64
C SER A 35 3.11 -2.30 -6.44
N SER A 36 4.29 -2.44 -5.83
CA SER A 36 4.51 -3.26 -4.65
C SER A 36 5.42 -2.57 -3.65
N ILE A 37 5.14 -2.78 -2.36
CA ILE A 37 5.98 -2.35 -1.25
C ILE A 37 6.06 -3.49 -0.22
N VAL A 38 7.27 -3.90 0.13
CA VAL A 38 7.52 -5.02 1.04
C VAL A 38 8.50 -4.59 2.12
N LEU A 39 8.17 -4.84 3.38
CA LEU A 39 9.04 -4.55 4.52
C LEU A 39 10.32 -5.39 4.48
N VAL A 40 11.46 -4.78 4.81
CA VAL A 40 12.76 -5.42 4.96
C VAL A 40 13.40 -4.96 6.27
N LEU A 41 13.80 -5.91 7.12
CA LEU A 41 14.53 -5.64 8.36
C LEU A 41 16.03 -5.48 8.07
N LEU A 42 16.67 -4.43 8.60
CA LEU A 42 18.11 -4.20 8.43
C LEU A 42 18.95 -4.76 9.59
N ASN A 43 18.42 -4.76 10.81
CA ASN A 43 19.19 -5.06 12.03
C ASN A 43 18.66 -6.25 12.85
N ALA A 44 18.05 -7.26 12.23
CA ALA A 44 17.64 -8.46 12.98
C ALA A 44 18.86 -9.12 13.65
N PRO A 45 18.95 -9.20 15.00
CA PRO A 45 20.08 -9.86 15.64
C PRO A 45 20.12 -11.33 15.24
N ALA A 46 21.27 -11.80 14.76
CA ALA A 46 21.53 -13.23 14.57
C ALA A 46 21.70 -13.88 15.95
N THR A 47 20.62 -14.14 16.69
CA THR A 47 20.69 -14.95 17.92
C THR A 47 19.43 -15.79 18.08
N PRO A 48 19.54 -17.12 18.21
CA PRO A 48 18.39 -18.01 18.17
C PRO A 48 17.88 -18.32 19.58
N THR A 49 16.94 -17.56 20.13
CA THR A 49 16.08 -18.06 21.22
C THR A 49 14.79 -17.25 21.26
N THR A 50 13.67 -17.90 20.95
CA THR A 50 12.32 -17.34 20.69
C THR A 50 12.21 -16.65 19.34
N ALA A 51 11.40 -17.21 18.43
CA ALA A 51 11.13 -16.63 17.13
C ALA A 51 10.37 -15.30 17.29
N VAL A 52 11.08 -14.18 17.37
CA VAL A 52 10.50 -12.86 17.12
C VAL A 52 10.56 -12.66 15.61
N SER A 53 9.45 -12.93 14.93
CA SER A 53 9.36 -12.95 13.46
C SER A 53 9.08 -11.56 12.84
N GLY A 54 9.29 -10.48 13.59
CA GLY A 54 8.89 -9.13 13.20
C GLY A 54 9.82 -8.04 13.75
N PRO A 55 9.64 -6.80 13.27
CA PRO A 55 10.41 -5.66 13.74
C PRO A 55 10.08 -5.29 15.17
N ARG A 56 11.08 -4.73 15.86
CA ARG A 56 10.97 -4.26 17.25
C ARG A 56 11.19 -2.77 17.35
N TYR A 57 10.71 -2.18 18.43
CA TYR A 57 11.00 -0.81 18.78
C TYR A 57 12.51 -0.60 18.84
N GLY A 58 12.99 0.47 18.20
CA GLY A 58 14.41 0.78 18.04
C GLY A 58 15.08 0.16 16.82
N ASP A 59 14.43 -0.76 16.11
CA ASP A 59 14.98 -1.32 14.87
C ASP A 59 15.04 -0.29 13.74
N LEU A 60 15.89 -0.59 12.77
CA LEU A 60 15.94 0.08 11.47
C LEU A 60 15.31 -0.85 10.42
N VAL A 61 14.39 -0.30 9.64
CA VAL A 61 13.73 -0.99 8.53
C VAL A 61 13.90 -0.24 7.23
N THR A 62 13.79 -0.95 6.11
CA THR A 62 13.67 -0.37 4.78
C THR A 62 12.56 -1.10 4.03
N PHE A 63 12.34 -0.72 2.77
CA PHE A 63 11.31 -1.32 1.93
C PHE A 63 11.89 -1.72 0.58
N ASN A 64 11.50 -2.90 0.09
CA ASN A 64 11.67 -3.22 -1.31
C ASN A 64 10.46 -2.63 -2.07
N VAL A 65 10.75 -1.76 -3.03
CA VAL A 65 9.74 -1.01 -3.79
C VAL A 65 9.89 -1.34 -5.27
N SER A 66 8.76 -1.63 -5.92
CA SER A 66 8.68 -1.77 -7.36
C SER A 66 7.43 -1.08 -7.86
N THR A 67 7.54 -0.26 -8.92
CA THR A 67 6.40 0.39 -9.56
C THR A 67 6.74 0.76 -11.00
N ASP A 68 5.75 0.68 -11.89
CA ASP A 68 5.82 1.21 -13.26
C ASP A 68 5.06 2.54 -13.43
N GLU A 69 4.46 3.08 -12.35
CA GLU A 69 3.67 4.33 -12.41
C GLU A 69 4.53 5.59 -12.42
N THR A 70 5.72 5.53 -11.82
CA THR A 70 6.57 6.70 -11.63
C THR A 70 8.04 6.33 -11.57
N ALA A 71 8.88 7.22 -12.08
CA ALA A 71 10.32 7.18 -11.86
C ALA A 71 10.74 7.76 -10.50
N TYR A 72 9.81 8.39 -9.78
CA TYR A 72 10.06 9.10 -8.51
C TYR A 72 9.11 8.63 -7.40
N PRO A 73 9.16 7.35 -6.99
CA PRO A 73 8.36 6.86 -5.85
C PRO A 73 8.87 7.40 -4.51
N PHE A 74 7.95 7.62 -3.59
CA PHE A 74 8.23 7.99 -2.21
C PHE A 74 7.54 7.04 -1.24
N VAL A 75 8.23 6.64 -0.17
CA VAL A 75 7.63 5.89 0.92
C VAL A 75 7.33 6.83 2.07
N ASN A 76 6.09 6.80 2.54
CA ASN A 76 5.66 7.42 3.78
C ASN A 76 5.39 6.35 4.82
N LEU A 77 6.10 6.37 5.94
CA LEU A 77 5.85 5.49 7.07
C LEU A 77 5.14 6.27 8.17
N LYS A 78 4.09 5.69 8.77
CA LYS A 78 3.52 6.17 10.02
C LYS A 78 3.25 5.00 10.96
N CYS A 79 3.56 5.20 12.22
CA CYS A 79 3.37 4.22 13.29
C CYS A 79 2.48 4.81 14.38
N TYR A 80 1.50 4.02 14.80
CA TYR A 80 0.52 4.42 15.79
C TYR A 80 0.56 3.48 16.99
N GLN A 81 0.54 4.04 18.19
CA GLN A 81 0.36 3.31 19.45
C GLN A 81 -0.91 3.84 20.10
N ASN A 82 -1.89 2.97 20.35
CA ASN A 82 -3.19 3.35 20.93
C ASN A 82 -3.92 4.48 20.19
N GLY A 83 -3.69 4.65 18.89
CA GLY A 83 -4.28 5.70 18.06
C GLY A 83 -3.47 6.99 17.98
N ASP A 84 -2.40 7.13 18.77
CA ASP A 84 -1.50 8.28 18.71
C ASP A 84 -0.35 8.03 17.73
N LEU A 85 -0.02 9.04 16.92
CA LEU A 85 1.12 8.98 16.00
C LEU A 85 2.41 9.04 16.82
N VAL A 86 3.13 7.92 16.88
CA VAL A 86 4.37 7.80 17.67
C VAL A 86 5.62 7.88 16.82
N ALA A 87 5.57 7.52 15.54
CA ALA A 87 6.69 7.74 14.62
C ALA A 87 6.21 7.96 13.19
N GLU A 88 6.97 8.74 12.43
CA GLU A 88 6.75 8.93 11.01
C GLU A 88 8.05 9.13 10.25
N GLY A 89 8.02 8.87 8.95
CA GLY A 89 9.16 9.12 8.07
C GLY A 89 8.73 9.27 6.62
N TRP A 90 9.60 9.92 5.84
CA TRP A 90 9.40 10.14 4.41
C TRP A 90 10.73 10.02 3.66
N ALA A 91 10.79 9.15 2.65
CA ALA A 91 12.01 8.94 1.86
C ALA A 91 11.70 8.68 0.38
N GLY A 92 12.58 9.14 -0.51
CA GLY A 92 12.52 8.85 -1.94
C GLY A 92 13.19 7.52 -2.29
N PHE A 93 12.52 6.68 -3.07
CA PHE A 93 12.98 5.35 -3.49
C PHE A 93 13.41 5.34 -4.96
N PHE A 94 14.26 6.31 -5.34
CA PHE A 94 14.81 6.47 -6.68
C PHE A 94 16.23 7.02 -6.64
N ASP A 95 16.93 6.95 -7.76
CA ASP A 95 18.30 7.44 -7.87
C ASP A 95 18.33 8.97 -7.87
N GLY A 96 19.21 9.54 -7.04
CA GLY A 96 19.30 10.99 -6.82
C GLY A 96 18.33 11.54 -5.76
N ALA A 97 17.53 10.70 -5.10
CA ALA A 97 16.80 11.10 -3.90
C ALA A 97 17.77 11.52 -2.79
N LEU A 98 17.41 12.57 -2.04
CA LEU A 98 18.16 13.02 -0.87
C LEU A 98 17.78 12.15 0.35
N GLY A 99 18.77 11.87 1.21
CA GLY A 99 18.59 11.07 2.43
C GLY A 99 18.81 9.57 2.22
N ASP A 100 18.76 8.81 3.31
CA ASP A 100 18.77 7.35 3.24
C ASP A 100 17.35 6.79 3.06
N ARG A 101 17.28 5.50 2.71
CA ARG A 101 16.01 4.77 2.50
C ARG A 101 15.64 3.97 3.75
N THR A 102 16.09 4.41 4.91
CA THR A 102 15.97 3.71 6.17
C THR A 102 15.02 4.45 7.10
N PHE A 103 14.23 3.69 7.85
CA PHE A 103 13.27 4.22 8.80
C PHE A 103 13.59 3.66 10.17
N GLY A 104 13.82 4.54 11.14
CA GLY A 104 13.90 4.17 12.55
C GLY A 104 12.51 3.93 13.13
N LEU A 105 12.34 2.78 13.79
CA LEU A 105 11.12 2.45 14.54
C LEU A 105 11.23 3.01 15.97
N TYR A 106 11.48 4.32 16.04
CA TYR A 106 11.60 5.09 17.27
C TYR A 106 11.38 6.57 16.97
N SER A 107 11.07 7.35 17.99
CA SER A 107 11.06 8.81 17.92
C SER A 107 11.15 9.38 19.34
N PRO A 108 11.38 10.69 19.52
CA PRO A 108 11.29 11.32 20.84
C PRO A 108 9.90 11.15 21.51
N GLN A 109 8.83 10.99 20.73
CA GLN A 109 7.47 10.79 21.23
C GLN A 109 7.14 9.32 21.50
N TRP A 110 7.86 8.39 20.88
CA TRP A 110 7.70 6.95 21.12
C TRP A 110 8.68 6.51 22.20
N THR A 111 8.22 6.41 23.44
CA THR A 111 9.09 6.06 24.58
C THR A 111 9.30 4.55 24.76
N GLY A 112 8.69 3.73 23.89
CA GLY A 112 8.75 2.28 23.88
C GLY A 112 7.38 1.62 23.66
N GLY A 113 7.35 0.30 23.72
CA GLY A 113 6.11 -0.49 23.57
C GLY A 113 5.69 -0.72 22.12
N ALA A 114 4.67 -1.56 21.95
CA ALA A 114 4.21 -1.99 20.64
C ALA A 114 3.52 -0.86 19.86
N ALA A 115 3.61 -0.92 18.53
CA ALA A 115 2.89 0.00 17.65
C ALA A 115 2.53 -0.71 16.33
N ASP A 116 1.53 -0.18 15.63
CA ASP A 116 1.17 -0.63 14.29
C ASP A 116 1.62 0.41 13.27
N CYS A 117 2.44 -0.02 12.33
CA CYS A 117 2.99 0.84 11.28
C CYS A 117 2.34 0.53 9.94
N THR A 118 2.12 1.57 9.14
CA THR A 118 1.75 1.46 7.73
C THR A 118 2.70 2.29 6.89
N ALA A 119 3.22 1.67 5.84
CA ALA A 119 4.05 2.29 4.82
C ALA A 119 3.26 2.43 3.52
N TRP A 120 3.17 3.64 3.00
CA TRP A 120 2.51 3.97 1.74
C TRP A 120 3.54 4.28 0.68
N LEU A 121 3.46 3.58 -0.44
CA LEU A 121 4.15 3.97 -1.66
C LEU A 121 3.31 5.04 -2.36
N ASN A 122 3.91 6.20 -2.52
CA ASN A 122 3.27 7.40 -3.07
C ASN A 122 4.01 7.88 -4.31
N MET A 123 3.30 8.60 -5.16
CA MET A 123 3.87 9.42 -6.21
C MET A 123 3.30 10.83 -6.18
N TYR A 124 4.10 11.81 -6.62
CA TYR A 124 3.62 13.16 -6.84
C TYR A 124 3.25 13.32 -8.32
N SER A 125 2.00 13.66 -8.58
CA SER A 125 1.48 13.77 -9.95
C SER A 125 0.38 14.83 -10.01
N HIS A 126 0.42 15.71 -11.02
CA HIS A 126 -0.57 16.77 -11.20
C HIS A 126 -0.79 17.65 -9.95
N GLY A 127 0.28 18.01 -9.25
CA GLY A 127 0.20 18.89 -8.09
C GLY A 127 -0.32 18.23 -6.81
N LYS A 128 -0.48 16.91 -6.79
CA LYS A 128 -1.01 16.16 -5.63
C LYS A 128 -0.23 14.88 -5.39
N TRP A 129 -0.17 14.48 -4.12
CA TRP A 129 0.27 13.15 -3.73
C TRP A 129 -0.82 12.13 -4.01
N ARG A 130 -0.42 11.02 -4.63
CA ARG A 130 -1.28 9.86 -4.89
C ARG A 130 -0.63 8.63 -4.28
N GLN A 131 -1.42 7.90 -3.50
CA GLN A 131 -1.05 6.58 -3.01
C GLN A 131 -1.19 5.54 -4.12
N LEU A 132 -0.19 4.68 -4.23
CA LEU A 132 -0.16 3.56 -5.17
C LEU A 132 -0.55 2.26 -4.47
N VAL A 133 0.17 1.92 -3.39
CA VAL A 133 -0.01 0.71 -2.60
C VAL A 133 0.49 0.94 -1.18
N SER A 134 0.13 0.08 -0.24
CA SER A 134 0.64 0.12 1.12
C SER A 134 0.93 -1.27 1.67
N THR A 135 1.79 -1.32 2.68
CA THR A 135 1.98 -2.48 3.55
C THR A 135 1.87 -2.06 5.01
N SER A 136 1.35 -2.94 5.86
CA SER A 136 1.23 -2.70 7.29
C SER A 136 1.91 -3.81 8.06
N PHE A 137 2.49 -3.47 9.20
CA PHE A 137 3.21 -4.41 10.06
C PHE A 137 3.13 -3.99 11.52
N HIS A 138 3.18 -4.99 12.40
CA HIS A 138 3.25 -4.78 13.83
C HIS A 138 4.70 -4.61 14.27
N VAL A 139 4.94 -3.73 15.23
CA VAL A 139 6.23 -3.53 15.89
C VAL A 139 6.10 -3.99 17.32
N ASP A 140 6.94 -4.96 17.70
CA ASP A 140 7.01 -5.45 19.07
C ASP A 140 7.78 -4.47 19.99
N PRO A 141 7.57 -4.51 21.32
CA PRO A 141 8.28 -3.66 22.27
C PRO A 141 9.81 -3.82 22.29
#